data_AF-A0A1F5G6T8-F1
#
_entry.id   AF-A0A1F5G6T8-F1
#
_cell.length_a   1.000
_cell.length_b   1.000
_cell.length_c   1.000
_cell.angle_alpha   90.00
_cell.angle_beta   90.00
_cell.angle_gamma   90.00
#
_symmetry.space_group_name_H-M   'P 1'
#
loop_
_entity.id
_entity.type
_entity.pdbx_description
1 polymer ?
#
loop_
_entity_poly.entity_id
_entity_poly.type
_entity_poly.pdbx_seq_one_letter_code
_entity_poly.pdbx_strand_id
1 'polypeptide(L)'
;MERQPLTKDQVVAAERREEMAHPVISLLETHAYTLVGFREELKEIKDTQRAQSYIADTHGFLADSLEQLDSFTLQPLELVAIWSKAMEVMDYYQRHAFGEILAVAYAVQSFEEPKWQGLTRYLLETHQFPDDISADRNGLGQMVSKFDEISESMGELDFYVNGVEGSGVSLAAELAKKSGEGDADAGRKLEELIKHHKEHTTPTLAEIHENLSNGMVSVRMRIALILEGTSVN
;
A
#
# COMPACT_ATOMS: atom_id res chain seq x y z
N MET A 1 -17.89 -16.35 11.54
CA MET A 1 -18.88 -15.58 10.76
C MET A 1 -18.23 -15.42 9.39
N GLU A 2 -18.81 -15.97 8.32
CA GLU A 2 -18.23 -15.79 6.97
C GLU A 2 -18.32 -14.31 6.59
N ARG A 3 -17.18 -13.67 6.26
CA ARG A 3 -17.17 -12.29 5.74
C ARG A 3 -17.87 -12.30 4.39
N GLN A 4 -18.84 -11.41 4.21
CA GLN A 4 -19.49 -11.24 2.91
C GLN A 4 -18.49 -10.56 1.95
N PRO A 5 -18.40 -11.01 0.69
CA PRO A 5 -17.56 -10.37 -0.31
C PRO A 5 -17.91 -8.89 -0.50
N LEU A 6 -16.90 -8.07 -0.81
CA LEU A 6 -17.12 -6.68 -1.19
C LEU A 6 -17.99 -6.59 -2.45
N THR A 7 -18.85 -5.59 -2.49
CA THR A 7 -19.72 -5.30 -3.63
C THR A 7 -19.19 -4.11 -4.43
N LYS A 8 -19.59 -4.03 -5.71
CA LYS A 8 -19.23 -2.91 -6.58
C LYS A 8 -19.69 -1.56 -6.01
N ASP A 9 -20.89 -1.51 -5.43
CA ASP A 9 -21.43 -0.27 -4.87
C ASP A 9 -20.62 0.19 -3.65
N GLN A 10 -20.14 -0.73 -2.81
CA GLN A 10 -19.25 -0.40 -1.69
C GLN A 10 -17.91 0.18 -2.17
N VAL A 11 -17.31 -0.42 -3.20
CA VAL A 11 -16.05 0.08 -3.77
C VAL A 11 -16.25 1.45 -4.40
N VAL A 12 -17.32 1.65 -5.17
CA VAL A 12 -17.63 2.95 -5.78
C VAL A 12 -17.91 4.02 -4.72
N ALA A 13 -18.66 3.68 -3.66
CA ALA A 13 -18.89 4.58 -2.54
C ALA A 13 -17.57 4.95 -1.84
N ALA A 14 -16.67 3.99 -1.63
CA ALA A 14 -15.36 4.23 -1.04
C ALA A 14 -14.46 5.10 -1.93
N GLU A 15 -14.42 4.87 -3.25
CA GLU A 15 -13.66 5.71 -4.19
C GLU A 15 -14.15 7.16 -4.16
N ARG A 16 -15.46 7.37 -3.99
CA ARG A 16 -16.07 8.69 -3.85
C ARG A 16 -16.04 9.24 -2.42
N ARG A 17 -15.59 8.41 -1.46
CA ARG A 17 -15.56 8.69 -0.02
C ARG A 17 -16.94 9.10 0.52
N GLU A 18 -18.00 8.49 -0.03
CA GLU A 18 -19.38 8.70 0.43
C GLU A 18 -19.49 8.18 1.87
N GLU A 19 -19.84 9.07 2.82
CA GLU A 19 -20.01 8.75 4.25
C GLU A 19 -18.76 8.18 4.94
N MET A 20 -17.56 8.39 4.39
CA MET A 20 -16.29 7.92 4.98
C MET A 20 -15.52 9.06 5.65
N ALA A 21 -15.41 9.01 6.97
CA ALA A 21 -14.51 9.84 7.74
C ALA A 21 -13.28 9.01 8.16
N HIS A 22 -12.09 9.44 7.73
CA HIS A 22 -10.84 8.78 8.10
C HIS A 22 -9.76 9.83 8.39
N PRO A 23 -8.95 9.68 9.47
CA PRO A 23 -7.95 10.67 9.85
C PRO A 23 -6.89 10.87 8.77
N VAL A 24 -6.46 9.81 8.08
CA VAL A 24 -5.53 9.91 6.93
C VAL A 24 -6.13 10.71 5.78
N ILE A 25 -7.43 10.55 5.47
CA ILE A 25 -8.10 11.33 4.42
C ILE A 25 -8.11 12.81 4.82
N SER A 26 -8.46 13.09 6.07
CA SER A 26 -8.49 14.46 6.62
C SER A 26 -7.11 15.12 6.58
N LEU A 27 -6.05 14.36 6.83
CA LEU A 27 -4.67 14.81 6.72
C LEU A 27 -4.32 15.17 5.25
N LEU A 28 -4.64 14.28 4.30
CA LEU A 28 -4.41 14.52 2.87
C LEU A 28 -5.19 15.76 2.37
N GLU A 29 -6.40 15.99 2.88
CA GLU A 29 -7.19 17.18 2.59
C GLU A 29 -6.57 18.45 3.16
N THR A 30 -6.12 18.39 4.41
CA THR A 30 -5.44 19.51 5.09
C THR A 30 -4.19 19.95 4.35
N HIS A 31 -3.44 19.00 3.78
CA HIS A 31 -2.19 19.26 3.06
C HIS A 31 -2.33 19.25 1.54
N ALA A 32 -3.57 19.22 1.00
CA ALA A 32 -3.81 19.06 -0.43
C ALA A 32 -3.09 20.12 -1.28
N TYR A 33 -3.09 21.39 -0.85
CA TYR A 33 -2.41 22.47 -1.58
C TYR A 33 -0.89 22.24 -1.66
N THR A 34 -0.26 21.83 -0.56
CA THR A 34 1.17 21.54 -0.50
C THR A 34 1.52 20.34 -1.39
N LEU A 35 0.74 19.26 -1.29
CA LEU A 35 0.95 18.04 -2.08
C LEU A 35 0.82 18.29 -3.58
N VAL A 36 -0.19 19.08 -3.98
CA VAL A 36 -0.36 19.50 -5.38
C VAL A 36 0.79 20.41 -5.83
N GLY A 37 1.29 21.29 -4.97
CA GLY A 37 2.48 22.11 -5.26
C GLY A 37 3.70 21.25 -5.59
N PHE A 38 4.01 20.27 -4.73
CA PHE A 38 5.11 19.33 -4.95
C PHE A 38 4.94 18.48 -6.20
N ARG A 39 3.69 18.07 -6.51
CA ARG A 39 3.35 17.40 -7.77
C ARG A 39 3.72 18.25 -8.98
N GLU A 40 3.42 19.54 -8.98
CA GLU A 40 3.75 20.42 -10.12
C GLU A 40 5.26 20.61 -10.26
N GLU A 41 6.00 20.73 -9.14
CA GLU A 41 7.47 20.80 -9.15
C GLU A 41 8.11 19.50 -9.66
N LEU A 42 7.57 18.34 -9.27
CA LEU A 42 8.06 17.02 -9.70
C LEU A 42 7.95 16.80 -11.22
N LYS A 43 6.92 17.35 -11.88
CA LYS A 43 6.78 17.23 -13.34
C LYS A 43 7.96 17.83 -14.12
N GLU A 44 8.64 18.81 -13.53
CA GLU A 44 9.82 19.43 -14.13
C GLU A 44 11.10 18.60 -13.93
N ILE A 45 11.07 17.62 -13.01
CA ILE A 45 12.20 16.74 -12.70
C ILE A 45 12.12 15.48 -13.57
N LYS A 46 12.93 15.44 -14.63
CA LYS A 46 12.96 14.29 -15.56
C LYS A 46 13.84 13.12 -15.13
N ASP A 47 14.71 13.35 -14.15
CA ASP A 47 15.63 12.33 -13.65
C ASP A 47 15.02 11.62 -12.45
N THR A 48 14.88 10.30 -12.53
CA THR A 48 14.25 9.48 -11.49
C THR A 48 14.95 9.58 -10.14
N GLN A 49 16.29 9.61 -10.12
CA GLN A 49 17.04 9.68 -8.87
C GLN A 49 16.86 11.04 -8.19
N ARG A 50 16.81 12.12 -8.97
CA ARG A 50 16.49 13.47 -8.47
C ARG A 50 15.04 13.56 -8.00
N ALA A 51 14.09 12.90 -8.67
CA ALA A 51 12.69 12.86 -8.24
C ALA A 51 12.55 12.14 -6.89
N GLN A 52 13.23 11.01 -6.70
CA GLN A 52 13.27 10.28 -5.43
C GLN A 52 13.89 11.12 -4.31
N SER A 53 15.03 11.78 -4.57
CA SER A 53 15.69 12.66 -3.59
C SER A 53 14.78 13.83 -3.20
N TYR A 54 14.14 14.46 -4.19
CA TYR A 54 13.19 15.53 -3.95
C TYR A 54 12.01 15.06 -3.08
N ILE A 55 11.47 13.86 -3.32
CA ILE A 55 10.38 13.31 -2.50
C ILE A 55 10.85 13.08 -1.06
N ALA A 56 12.02 12.47 -0.87
CA ALA A 56 12.61 12.27 0.46
C ALA A 56 12.74 13.60 1.23
N ASP A 57 13.24 14.65 0.56
CA ASP A 57 13.45 15.98 1.15
C ASP A 57 12.14 16.73 1.47
N THR A 58 11.06 16.44 0.73
CA THR A 58 9.81 17.24 0.79
C THR A 58 8.65 16.53 1.49
N HIS A 59 8.66 15.21 1.60
CA HIS A 59 7.53 14.43 2.14
C HIS A 59 7.72 14.00 3.60
N GLY A 60 8.85 14.37 4.24
CA GLY A 60 9.07 14.11 5.67
C GLY A 60 7.94 14.65 6.57
N PHE A 61 7.33 15.80 6.22
CA PHE A 61 6.19 16.33 6.98
C PHE A 61 4.98 15.37 6.98
N LEU A 62 4.75 14.63 5.90
CA LEU A 62 3.62 13.72 5.79
C LEU A 62 3.85 12.47 6.64
N ALA A 63 5.08 11.96 6.64
CA ALA A 63 5.51 10.89 7.55
C ALA A 63 5.33 11.30 9.01
N ASP A 64 5.84 12.47 9.38
CA ASP A 64 5.72 13.01 10.74
C ASP A 64 4.25 13.20 11.15
N SER A 65 3.41 13.69 10.23
CA SER A 65 1.99 13.97 10.52
C SER A 65 1.16 12.70 10.64
N LEU A 66 1.46 11.64 9.87
CA LEU A 66 0.77 10.36 9.97
C LEU A 66 1.06 9.65 11.29
N GLU A 67 2.31 9.67 11.76
CA GLU A 67 2.67 9.08 13.06
C GLU A 67 2.01 9.82 14.24
N GLN A 68 1.64 11.08 14.06
CA GLN A 68 0.97 11.89 15.08
C GLN A 68 -0.55 11.74 15.06
N LEU A 69 -1.14 11.02 14.10
CA LEU A 69 -2.56 10.75 14.10
C LEU A 69 -2.94 9.83 15.27
N ASP A 70 -4.17 10.00 15.75
CA ASP A 70 -4.81 8.97 16.58
C ASP A 70 -4.86 7.64 15.82
N SER A 71 -4.93 6.53 16.56
CA SER A 71 -4.93 5.20 15.95
C SER A 71 -5.98 5.06 14.85
N PHE A 72 -5.57 4.55 13.70
CA PHE A 72 -6.38 4.37 12.51
C PHE A 72 -6.24 2.95 11.95
N THR A 73 -7.22 2.55 11.15
CA THR A 73 -7.28 1.25 10.50
C THR A 73 -6.95 1.36 9.01
N LEU A 74 -6.62 0.22 8.39
CA LEU A 74 -6.43 0.11 6.95
C LEU A 74 -7.31 -1.03 6.41
N GLN A 75 -8.60 -1.00 6.75
CA GLN A 75 -9.58 -1.95 6.21
C GLN A 75 -9.72 -1.77 4.69
N PRO A 76 -10.22 -2.77 3.94
CA PRO A 76 -10.22 -2.75 2.48
C PRO A 76 -10.83 -1.49 1.86
N LEU A 77 -12.01 -1.07 2.32
CA LEU A 77 -12.68 0.12 1.81
C LEU A 77 -12.00 1.43 2.26
N GLU A 78 -11.34 1.43 3.41
CA GLU A 78 -10.57 2.58 3.89
C GLU A 78 -9.33 2.80 3.02
N LEU A 79 -8.65 1.70 2.63
CA LEU A 79 -7.56 1.74 1.67
C LEU A 79 -8.01 2.34 0.33
N VAL A 80 -9.15 1.90 -0.20
CA VAL A 80 -9.74 2.47 -1.43
C VAL A 80 -10.00 3.97 -1.29
N ALA A 81 -10.59 4.39 -0.18
CA ALA A 81 -10.91 5.80 0.08
C ALA A 81 -9.67 6.68 0.24
N ILE A 82 -8.68 6.23 1.01
CA ILE A 82 -7.39 6.90 1.22
C ILE A 82 -6.66 7.03 -0.11
N TRP A 83 -6.55 5.93 -0.87
CA TRP A 83 -5.80 5.93 -2.12
C TRP A 83 -6.47 6.77 -3.20
N SER A 84 -7.81 6.73 -3.29
CA SER A 84 -8.58 7.63 -4.15
C SER A 84 -8.25 9.09 -3.84
N LYS A 85 -8.17 9.48 -2.56
CA LYS A 85 -7.76 10.83 -2.16
C LYS A 85 -6.33 11.15 -2.58
N ALA A 86 -5.39 10.22 -2.37
CA ALA A 86 -4.00 10.39 -2.77
C ALA A 86 -3.86 10.61 -4.29
N MET A 87 -4.61 9.89 -5.12
CA MET A 87 -4.64 10.07 -6.58
C MET A 87 -5.07 11.45 -7.05
N GLU A 88 -5.88 12.17 -6.26
CA GLU A 88 -6.28 13.54 -6.59
C GLU A 88 -5.14 14.54 -6.40
N VAL A 89 -4.35 14.36 -5.34
CA VAL A 89 -3.42 15.39 -4.83
C VAL A 89 -1.94 15.07 -5.09
N MET A 90 -1.58 13.82 -5.35
CA MET A 90 -0.21 13.35 -5.59
C MET A 90 -0.05 12.87 -7.02
N ASP A 91 1.18 12.91 -7.55
CA ASP A 91 1.55 12.18 -8.78
C ASP A 91 1.91 10.71 -8.50
N TYR A 92 2.32 9.98 -9.54
CA TYR A 92 2.68 8.57 -9.43
C TYR A 92 3.88 8.32 -8.49
N TYR A 93 4.94 9.14 -8.58
CA TYR A 93 6.14 8.94 -7.76
C TYR A 93 5.87 9.24 -6.27
N GLN A 94 5.09 10.28 -6.00
CA GLN A 94 4.63 10.60 -4.65
C GLN A 94 3.77 9.48 -4.07
N ARG A 95 2.86 8.89 -4.87
CA ARG A 95 2.03 7.77 -4.41
C ARG A 95 2.83 6.51 -4.13
N HIS A 96 3.88 6.25 -4.89
CA HIS A 96 4.81 5.17 -4.60
C HIS A 96 5.46 5.35 -3.21
N ALA A 97 5.97 6.54 -2.90
CA ALA A 97 6.53 6.83 -1.57
C ALA A 97 5.45 6.83 -0.47
N PHE A 98 4.26 7.32 -0.77
CA PHE A 98 3.13 7.33 0.17
C PHE A 98 2.72 5.92 0.61
N GLY A 99 2.84 4.92 -0.27
CA GLY A 99 2.61 3.52 0.10
C GLY A 99 3.51 3.04 1.25
N GLU A 100 4.81 3.32 1.16
CA GLU A 100 5.76 3.00 2.24
C GLU A 100 5.45 3.81 3.50
N ILE A 101 5.26 5.13 3.36
CA ILE A 101 4.95 6.04 4.46
C ILE A 101 3.70 5.60 5.24
N LEU A 102 2.60 5.29 4.52
CA LEU A 102 1.34 4.85 5.12
C LEU A 102 1.48 3.51 5.83
N ALA A 103 2.14 2.54 5.19
CA ALA A 103 2.32 1.22 5.77
C ALA A 103 3.18 1.26 7.03
N VAL A 104 4.29 1.99 7.01
CA VAL A 104 5.19 2.11 8.17
C VAL A 104 4.50 2.86 9.31
N ALA A 105 3.85 4.00 9.03
CA ALA A 105 3.11 4.74 10.05
C ALA A 105 2.02 3.89 10.71
N TYR A 106 1.24 3.14 9.91
CA TYR A 106 0.27 2.19 10.43
C TYR A 106 0.90 1.10 11.31
N ALA A 107 2.07 0.61 10.91
CA ALA A 107 2.72 -0.48 11.62
C ALA A 107 3.29 -0.06 12.98
N VAL A 108 3.69 1.21 13.14
CA VAL A 108 4.28 1.72 14.38
C VAL A 108 3.33 2.50 15.28
N GLN A 109 2.13 2.86 14.81
CA GLN A 109 1.18 3.69 15.57
C GLN A 109 0.79 3.14 16.96
N SER A 110 0.93 1.84 17.19
CA SER A 110 0.61 1.20 18.48
C SER A 110 1.83 0.95 19.36
N PHE A 111 3.01 1.42 18.95
CA PHE A 111 4.25 1.17 19.67
C PHE A 111 4.41 2.21 20.77
N GLU A 112 4.49 1.74 22.01
CA GLU A 112 4.59 2.63 23.19
C GLU A 112 6.02 3.17 23.40
N GLU A 113 7.03 2.49 22.84
CA GLU A 113 8.43 2.84 23.04
C GLU A 113 8.85 4.05 22.18
N PRO A 114 9.36 5.16 22.77
CA PRO A 114 9.66 6.39 22.03
C PRO A 114 10.69 6.24 20.90
N LYS A 115 11.54 5.20 20.95
CA LYS A 115 12.56 4.97 19.92
C LYS A 115 11.99 4.73 18.52
N TRP A 116 10.73 4.31 18.42
CA TRP A 116 10.04 4.07 17.16
C TRP A 116 9.44 5.35 16.54
N GLN A 117 9.40 6.45 17.29
CA GLN A 117 8.93 7.74 16.80
C GLN A 117 9.90 8.31 15.77
N GLY A 118 9.36 8.83 14.66
CA GLY A 118 10.11 9.34 13.52
C GLY A 118 10.65 8.25 12.60
N LEU A 119 10.35 6.97 12.82
CA LEU A 119 10.84 5.87 11.99
C LEU A 119 10.37 6.02 10.54
N THR A 120 9.13 6.39 10.31
CA THR A 120 8.55 6.52 8.96
C THR A 120 9.36 7.53 8.14
N ARG A 121 9.68 8.68 8.75
CA ARG A 121 10.51 9.70 8.11
C ARG A 121 11.94 9.22 7.92
N TYR A 122 12.53 8.58 8.93
CA TYR A 122 13.89 8.07 8.84
C TYR A 122 14.04 7.05 7.71
N LEU A 123 13.08 6.13 7.55
CA LEU A 123 13.06 5.14 6.46
C LEU A 123 12.88 5.81 5.09
N LEU A 124 12.00 6.81 4.99
CA LEU A 124 11.82 7.59 3.76
C LEU A 124 13.13 8.26 3.31
N GLU A 125 13.85 8.89 4.25
CA GLU A 125 15.04 9.70 3.95
C GLU A 125 16.31 8.86 3.76
N THR A 126 16.45 7.77 4.52
CA THR A 126 17.71 6.99 4.56
C THR A 126 17.60 5.61 3.93
N HIS A 127 16.36 5.12 3.79
CA HIS A 127 16.08 3.73 3.49
C HIS A 127 16.84 2.77 4.42
N GLN A 128 16.98 3.08 5.71
CA GLN A 128 17.67 2.22 6.69
C GLN A 128 16.89 2.19 7.99
N PHE A 129 17.09 1.13 8.78
CA PHE A 129 16.62 1.10 10.15
C PHE A 129 17.69 1.73 11.07
N PRO A 130 17.31 2.55 12.06
CA PRO A 130 18.19 2.94 13.15
C PRO A 130 18.77 1.71 13.89
N ASP A 131 19.97 1.86 14.47
CA ASP A 131 20.67 0.74 15.13
C ASP A 131 19.89 0.15 16.32
N ASP A 132 19.27 1.02 17.11
CA ASP A 132 18.48 0.65 18.30
C ASP A 132 17.17 -0.06 17.92
N ILE A 133 16.54 0.35 16.82
CA ILE A 133 15.39 -0.35 16.24
C ILE A 133 15.83 -1.69 15.62
N SER A 134 16.97 -1.72 14.92
CA SER A 134 17.53 -2.94 14.34
C SER A 134 17.83 -4.01 15.40
N ALA A 135 18.16 -3.58 16.62
CA ALA A 135 18.38 -4.47 17.77
C ALA A 135 17.06 -4.96 18.41
N ASP A 136 15.93 -4.31 18.17
CA ASP A 136 14.63 -4.65 18.76
C ASP A 136 13.86 -5.69 17.92
N ARG A 137 14.26 -6.95 18.07
CA ARG A 137 13.61 -8.07 17.37
C ARG A 137 12.11 -8.21 17.68
N ASN A 138 11.67 -7.82 18.87
CA ASN A 138 10.25 -7.93 19.24
C ASN A 138 9.42 -6.88 18.51
N GLY A 139 9.87 -5.61 18.53
CA GLY A 139 9.20 -4.54 17.79
C GLY A 139 9.22 -4.80 16.28
N LEU A 140 10.32 -5.31 15.72
CA LEU A 140 10.38 -5.73 14.32
C LEU A 140 9.35 -6.85 14.00
N GLY A 141 9.17 -7.82 14.90
CA GLY A 141 8.14 -8.86 14.76
C GLY A 141 6.70 -8.31 14.83
N GLN A 142 6.46 -7.33 15.69
CA GLN A 142 5.17 -6.63 15.76
C GLN A 142 4.88 -5.84 14.48
N MET A 143 5.90 -5.19 13.91
CA MET A 143 5.79 -4.44 12.66
C MET A 143 5.43 -5.37 11.49
N VAL A 144 6.05 -6.55 11.42
CA VAL A 144 5.68 -7.59 10.43
C VAL A 144 4.23 -8.04 10.62
N SER A 145 3.80 -8.26 11.87
CA SER A 145 2.41 -8.65 12.17
C SER A 145 1.41 -7.58 11.70
N LYS A 146 1.74 -6.29 11.85
CA LYS A 146 0.93 -5.19 11.33
C LYS A 146 0.90 -5.14 9.81
N PHE A 147 2.00 -5.45 9.14
CA PHE A 147 1.99 -5.62 7.70
C PHE A 147 1.13 -6.80 7.25
N ASP A 148 1.01 -7.87 8.05
CA ASP A 148 0.12 -8.99 7.73
C ASP A 148 -1.35 -8.56 7.79
N GLU A 149 -1.74 -7.70 8.73
CA GLU A 149 -3.09 -7.10 8.77
C GLU A 149 -3.40 -6.28 7.50
N ILE A 150 -2.42 -5.53 6.98
CA ILE A 150 -2.57 -4.83 5.70
C ILE A 150 -2.69 -5.85 4.55
N SER A 151 -1.86 -6.89 4.54
CA SER A 151 -1.91 -7.95 3.52
C SER A 151 -3.24 -8.69 3.51
N GLU A 152 -3.87 -8.92 4.67
CA GLU A 152 -5.22 -9.46 4.75
C GLU A 152 -6.24 -8.54 4.08
N SER A 153 -6.15 -7.23 4.35
CA SER A 153 -7.04 -6.23 3.76
C SER A 153 -6.86 -6.10 2.24
N MET A 154 -5.62 -6.18 1.76
CA MET A 154 -5.34 -6.25 0.32
C MET A 154 -5.84 -7.57 -0.29
N GLY A 155 -5.74 -8.69 0.43
CA GLY A 155 -6.27 -9.97 -0.01
C GLY A 155 -7.78 -9.96 -0.24
N GLU A 156 -8.54 -9.19 0.54
CA GLU A 156 -9.97 -8.97 0.29
C GLU A 156 -10.23 -8.13 -0.97
N LEU A 157 -9.39 -7.13 -1.24
CA LEU A 157 -9.45 -6.36 -2.50
C LEU A 157 -9.08 -7.24 -3.70
N ASP A 158 -8.07 -8.10 -3.57
CA ASP A 158 -7.67 -9.05 -4.60
C ASP A 158 -8.77 -10.08 -4.87
N PHE A 159 -9.44 -10.56 -3.83
CA PHE A 159 -10.59 -11.44 -3.98
C PHE A 159 -11.73 -10.75 -4.71
N TYR A 160 -12.02 -9.48 -4.39
CA TYR A 160 -13.01 -8.69 -5.12
C TYR A 160 -12.65 -8.54 -6.61
N VAL A 161 -11.40 -8.15 -6.90
CA VAL A 161 -10.92 -7.91 -8.27
C VAL A 161 -10.85 -9.21 -9.07
N ASN A 162 -10.36 -10.30 -8.50
CA ASN A 162 -10.08 -11.53 -9.23
C ASN A 162 -11.18 -12.58 -9.10
N GLY A 163 -12.07 -12.48 -8.12
CA GLY A 163 -13.16 -13.44 -7.87
C GLY A 163 -12.68 -14.80 -7.36
N VAL A 164 -11.41 -14.92 -6.98
CA VAL A 164 -10.76 -16.15 -6.53
C VAL A 164 -9.85 -15.89 -5.36
N GLU A 165 -9.70 -16.88 -4.48
CA GLU A 165 -8.72 -16.83 -3.40
C GLU A 165 -7.30 -17.00 -3.96
N GLY A 166 -6.36 -16.18 -3.48
CA GLY A 166 -4.96 -16.22 -3.90
C GLY A 166 -4.68 -15.44 -5.20
N SER A 167 -3.57 -15.78 -5.84
CA SER A 167 -3.07 -15.05 -7.01
C SER A 167 -3.91 -15.34 -8.27
N GLY A 168 -4.78 -14.40 -8.64
CA GLY A 168 -5.53 -14.44 -9.90
C GLY A 168 -4.63 -14.58 -11.13
N VAL A 169 -3.43 -13.98 -11.09
CA VAL A 169 -2.42 -14.08 -12.17
C VAL A 169 -1.88 -15.51 -12.29
N SER A 170 -1.57 -16.16 -11.18
CA SER A 170 -1.07 -17.53 -11.17
C SER A 170 -2.12 -18.52 -11.68
N LEU A 171 -3.37 -18.35 -11.25
CA LEU A 171 -4.49 -19.15 -11.76
C LEU A 171 -4.73 -18.91 -13.25
N ALA A 172 -4.71 -17.65 -13.69
CA ALA A 172 -4.84 -17.31 -15.11
C ALA A 172 -3.74 -17.97 -15.97
N ALA A 173 -2.50 -17.96 -15.50
CA ALA A 173 -1.38 -18.61 -16.19
C ALA A 173 -1.56 -20.15 -16.27
N GLU A 174 -2.03 -20.78 -15.20
CA GLU A 174 -2.33 -22.21 -15.18
C GLU A 174 -3.46 -22.58 -16.16
N LEU A 175 -4.56 -21.82 -16.12
CA LEU A 175 -5.70 -22.02 -17.01
C LEU A 175 -5.32 -21.79 -18.48
N ALA A 176 -4.52 -20.76 -18.76
CA ALA A 176 -4.01 -20.48 -20.11
C ALA A 176 -3.15 -21.62 -20.65
N LYS A 177 -2.29 -22.20 -19.80
CA LYS A 177 -1.48 -23.37 -20.17
C LYS A 177 -2.36 -24.56 -20.53
N LYS A 178 -3.32 -24.92 -19.65
CA LYS A 178 -4.24 -26.04 -19.88
C LYS A 178 -5.11 -25.84 -21.13
N SER A 179 -5.58 -24.61 -21.36
CA SER A 179 -6.30 -24.26 -22.58
C SER A 179 -5.45 -24.45 -23.83
N GLY A 180 -4.17 -24.07 -23.80
CA GLY A 180 -3.21 -24.32 -24.87
C GLY A 180 -2.93 -25.81 -25.13
N GLU A 181 -3.14 -26.66 -24.13
CA GLU A 181 -3.06 -28.12 -24.21
C GLU A 181 -4.38 -28.77 -24.71
N GLY A 182 -5.41 -27.98 -25.01
CA GLY A 182 -6.68 -28.43 -25.59
C GLY A 182 -7.82 -28.61 -24.58
N ASP A 183 -7.65 -28.19 -23.33
CA ASP A 183 -8.72 -28.20 -22.32
C ASP A 183 -9.70 -27.02 -22.53
N ALA A 184 -10.85 -27.32 -23.14
CA ALA A 184 -11.90 -26.33 -23.40
C ALA A 184 -12.56 -25.78 -22.11
N ASP A 185 -12.59 -26.56 -21.03
CA ASP A 185 -13.12 -26.10 -19.75
C ASP A 185 -12.19 -25.06 -19.10
N ALA A 186 -10.88 -25.31 -19.18
CA ALA A 186 -9.86 -24.35 -18.75
C ALA A 186 -9.94 -23.03 -19.55
N GLY A 187 -10.15 -23.12 -20.87
CA GLY A 187 -10.34 -21.94 -21.72
C GLY A 187 -11.54 -21.08 -21.29
N ARG A 188 -12.69 -21.71 -21.04
CA ARG A 188 -13.89 -21.02 -20.55
C ARG A 188 -13.70 -20.38 -19.17
N LYS A 189 -13.07 -21.10 -18.23
CA LYS A 189 -12.74 -20.57 -16.90
C LYS A 189 -11.80 -19.37 -16.97
N LEU A 190 -10.83 -19.39 -17.88
CA LEU A 190 -9.93 -18.26 -18.11
C LEU A 190 -10.69 -17.03 -18.64
N GLU A 191 -11.61 -17.22 -19.58
CA GLU A 191 -12.46 -16.14 -20.10
C GLU A 191 -13.36 -15.55 -19.02
N GLU A 192 -13.97 -16.39 -18.18
CA GLU A 192 -14.77 -15.97 -17.02
C GLU A 192 -13.93 -15.15 -16.04
N LEU A 193 -12.71 -15.61 -15.72
CA LEU A 193 -11.78 -14.91 -14.83
C LEU A 193 -11.36 -13.54 -15.39
N ILE A 194 -10.98 -13.48 -16.67
CA ILE A 194 -10.61 -12.22 -17.34
C ILE A 194 -11.78 -11.24 -17.38
N LYS A 195 -12.99 -11.75 -17.62
CA LYS A 195 -14.21 -10.93 -17.63
C LYS A 195 -14.47 -10.35 -16.24
N HIS A 196 -14.44 -11.19 -15.19
CA HIS A 196 -14.61 -10.76 -13.81
C HIS A 196 -13.59 -9.68 -13.44
N HIS A 197 -12.31 -9.92 -13.73
CA HIS A 197 -11.24 -8.95 -13.48
C HIS A 197 -11.51 -7.59 -14.15
N LYS A 198 -11.90 -7.58 -15.42
CA LYS A 198 -12.21 -6.33 -16.15
C LYS A 198 -13.43 -5.60 -15.60
N GLU A 199 -14.42 -6.32 -15.05
CA GLU A 199 -15.65 -5.72 -14.51
C GLU A 199 -15.46 -5.06 -13.14
N HIS A 200 -14.45 -5.51 -12.39
CA HIS A 200 -14.21 -5.13 -10.99
C HIS A 200 -12.93 -4.32 -10.77
N THR A 201 -11.93 -4.41 -11.65
CA THR A 201 -10.70 -3.62 -11.51
C THR A 201 -10.96 -2.13 -11.78
N THR A 202 -10.35 -1.28 -10.97
CA THR A 202 -10.33 0.18 -11.14
C THR A 202 -8.90 0.69 -11.08
N PRO A 203 -8.58 1.89 -11.62
CA PRO A 203 -7.25 2.47 -11.50
C PRO A 203 -6.78 2.58 -10.04
N THR A 204 -7.69 2.91 -9.11
CA THR A 204 -7.40 2.99 -7.68
C THR A 204 -6.99 1.63 -7.12
N LEU A 205 -7.76 0.57 -7.39
CA LEU A 205 -7.45 -0.78 -6.91
C LEU A 205 -6.12 -1.31 -7.46
N ALA A 206 -5.85 -1.08 -8.74
CA ALA A 206 -4.59 -1.48 -9.37
C ALA A 206 -3.38 -0.79 -8.71
N GLU A 207 -3.48 0.51 -8.45
CA GLU A 207 -2.38 1.27 -7.84
C GLU A 207 -2.18 0.97 -6.35
N ILE A 208 -3.23 0.62 -5.59
CA ILE A 208 -3.09 0.18 -4.19
C ILE A 208 -2.19 -1.05 -4.14
N HIS A 209 -2.53 -2.08 -4.92
CA HIS A 209 -1.77 -3.33 -4.91
C HIS A 209 -0.30 -3.08 -5.31
N GLU A 210 -0.06 -2.31 -6.36
CA GLU A 210 1.32 -2.02 -6.81
C GLU A 210 2.11 -1.26 -5.74
N ASN A 211 1.63 -0.09 -5.31
CA ASN A 211 2.45 0.83 -4.52
C ASN A 211 2.50 0.45 -3.03
N LEU A 212 1.37 0.04 -2.44
CA LEU A 212 1.34 -0.34 -1.04
C LEU A 212 2.09 -1.66 -0.80
N SER A 213 1.94 -2.65 -1.71
CA SER A 213 2.73 -3.89 -1.62
C SER A 213 4.21 -3.62 -1.81
N ASN A 214 4.60 -2.80 -2.79
CA ASN A 214 6.02 -2.48 -3.01
C ASN A 214 6.64 -1.79 -1.77
N GLY A 215 5.92 -0.83 -1.17
CA GLY A 215 6.35 -0.18 0.06
C GLY A 215 6.54 -1.17 1.21
N MET A 216 5.56 -2.06 1.44
CA MET A 216 5.67 -3.08 2.48
C MET A 216 6.78 -4.11 2.21
N VAL A 217 6.91 -4.61 0.97
CA VAL A 217 7.91 -5.62 0.62
C VAL A 217 9.32 -5.07 0.83
N SER A 218 9.58 -3.82 0.42
CA SER A 218 10.86 -3.14 0.65
C SER A 218 11.25 -3.19 2.13
N VAL A 219 10.32 -2.84 3.03
CA VAL A 219 10.58 -2.81 4.47
C VAL A 219 10.65 -4.23 5.05
N ARG A 220 9.74 -5.14 4.68
CA ARG A 220 9.75 -6.55 5.13
C ARG A 220 11.07 -7.25 4.80
N MET A 221 11.60 -7.04 3.59
CA MET A 221 12.89 -7.64 3.19
C MET A 221 14.02 -7.16 4.10
N ARG A 222 14.05 -5.87 4.47
CA ARG A 222 15.05 -5.32 5.39
C ARG A 222 14.91 -5.91 6.79
N ILE A 223 13.69 -6.03 7.29
CA ILE A 223 13.41 -6.68 8.58
C ILE A 223 13.92 -8.14 8.54
N ALA A 224 13.62 -8.88 7.47
CA ALA A 224 14.08 -10.27 7.32
C ALA A 224 15.62 -10.36 7.35
N LEU A 225 16.33 -9.51 6.61
CA LEU A 225 17.80 -9.46 6.62
C LEU A 225 18.37 -9.18 8.03
N ILE A 226 17.78 -8.21 8.75
CA ILE A 226 18.16 -7.90 10.14
C ILE A 226 17.93 -9.11 11.04
N LEU A 227 16.76 -9.76 10.93
CA LEU A 227 16.41 -10.92 11.74
C LEU A 227 17.21 -12.17 11.39
N GLU A 228 17.73 -12.30 10.18
CA GLU A 228 18.62 -13.38 9.76
C GLU A 228 20.10 -13.12 10.14
N GLY A 229 20.43 -11.89 10.56
CA GLY A 229 21.81 -11.49 10.85
C GLY A 229 22.65 -11.22 9.60
N THR A 230 22.00 -10.97 8.47
CA THR A 230 22.64 -10.65 7.19
C THR A 230 22.76 -9.14 7.07
N SER A 231 23.98 -8.62 6.91
CA SER A 231 24.22 -7.17 6.80
C SER A 231 23.45 -6.57 5.62
N VAL A 232 22.63 -5.55 5.88
CA VAL A 232 22.00 -4.70 4.86
C VAL A 232 23.00 -3.59 4.52
N ASN A 233 23.79 -3.77 3.46
CA ASN A 233 24.63 -2.70 2.90
C ASN A 233 23.83 -1.91 1.87
#